data_AF-A0A699WNC3-F1
#
_entry.id   AF-A0A699WNC3-F1
#
_cell.length_a   1.000
_cell.length_b   1.000
_cell.length_c   1.000
_cell.angle_alpha   90.00
_cell.angle_beta   90.00
_cell.angle_gamma   90.00
#
_symmetry.space_group_name_H-M   'P 1'
#
loop_
_entity.id
_entity.type
_entity.pdbx_description
1 polymer ?
#
loop_
_entity_poly.entity_id
_entity_poly.type
_entity_poly.pdbx_seq_one_letter_code
_entity_poly.pdbx_strand_id
1 'polypeptide(L)'
;AKAARAAAKAAPAAAPTPAPAAPAKRRASFAEKKEFEQLEKDIAALEKEKEQLVANLATGQGSRQELIDWPARLQAVDKDLDAKGERWLELSEWI
;
A
#
# COMPACT_ATOMS: atom_id res chain seq x y z
N ALA A 1 -26.48 9.44 -78.69
CA ALA A 1 -26.62 10.21 -77.43
C ALA A 1 -26.72 9.20 -76.29
N LYS A 2 -25.79 9.15 -75.31
CA LYS A 2 -25.80 9.90 -74.02
C LYS A 2 -27.17 9.78 -73.31
N ALA A 3 -27.35 9.32 -72.07
CA ALA A 3 -26.53 9.28 -70.85
C ALA A 3 -27.10 8.15 -69.93
N ALA A 4 -26.36 7.35 -69.14
CA ALA A 4 -25.53 7.62 -67.96
C ALA A 4 -26.25 8.27 -66.75
N ARG A 5 -26.63 7.46 -65.73
CA ARG A 5 -26.58 7.70 -64.26
C ARG A 5 -27.53 6.71 -63.54
N ALA A 6 -27.32 6.28 -62.30
CA ALA A 6 -26.18 6.10 -61.41
C ALA A 6 -26.71 5.34 -60.18
N ALA A 7 -25.88 4.51 -59.60
CA ALA A 7 -26.15 3.77 -58.38
C ALA A 7 -26.38 4.68 -57.17
N ALA A 8 -27.23 4.25 -56.25
CA ALA A 8 -27.22 4.70 -54.86
C ALA A 8 -27.20 3.46 -53.96
N LYS A 9 -25.99 2.95 -53.73
CA LYS A 9 -25.70 1.90 -52.76
C LYS A 9 -25.78 2.53 -51.37
N ALA A 10 -26.68 2.02 -50.53
CA ALA A 10 -26.83 2.44 -49.14
C ALA A 10 -25.49 2.32 -48.39
N ALA A 11 -25.13 3.39 -47.68
CA ALA A 11 -23.95 3.44 -46.82
C ALA A 11 -24.12 2.48 -45.62
N PRO A 12 -23.07 1.74 -45.21
CA PRO A 12 -23.13 0.94 -44.00
C PRO A 12 -23.07 1.88 -42.78
N ALA A 13 -24.03 1.71 -41.87
CA ALA A 13 -24.06 2.37 -40.59
C ALA A 13 -22.76 2.11 -39.82
N ALA A 14 -22.13 3.17 -39.33
CA ALA A 14 -20.95 3.10 -38.48
C ALA A 14 -21.27 2.32 -37.21
N ALA A 15 -20.50 1.25 -36.96
CA ALA A 15 -20.54 0.50 -35.72
C ALA A 15 -20.14 1.41 -34.54
N PRO A 16 -20.74 1.23 -33.34
CA PRO A 16 -20.37 1.99 -32.17
C PRO A 16 -18.94 1.64 -31.76
N THR A 17 -18.08 2.66 -31.67
CA THR A 17 -16.74 2.55 -31.10
C THR A 17 -16.85 2.11 -29.64
N PRO A 18 -16.17 1.04 -29.19
CA PRO A 18 -16.21 0.66 -27.78
C PRO A 18 -15.56 1.77 -26.96
N ALA A 19 -16.29 2.24 -25.95
CA ALA A 19 -15.77 3.18 -24.96
C ALA A 19 -14.55 2.55 -24.25
N PRO A 20 -13.52 3.34 -23.89
CA PRO A 20 -12.35 2.82 -23.20
C PRO A 20 -12.80 2.17 -21.89
N ALA A 21 -12.45 0.90 -21.71
CA ALA A 21 -12.70 0.19 -20.45
C ALA A 21 -12.00 0.95 -19.32
N ALA A 22 -12.75 1.26 -18.26
CA ALA A 22 -12.20 1.87 -17.05
C ALA A 22 -11.01 1.03 -16.56
N PRO A 23 -9.92 1.66 -16.07
CA PRO A 23 -8.77 0.93 -15.58
C PRO A 23 -9.23 -0.03 -14.48
N ALA A 24 -8.98 -1.32 -14.67
CA ALA A 24 -9.35 -2.34 -13.71
C ALA A 24 -8.63 -2.04 -12.39
N LYS A 25 -9.39 -1.83 -11.29
CA LYS A 25 -8.81 -1.72 -9.95
C LYS A 25 -7.92 -2.94 -9.72
N ARG A 26 -6.62 -2.70 -9.51
CA ARG A 26 -5.65 -3.75 -9.19
C ARG A 26 -6.15 -4.46 -7.95
N ARG A 27 -6.31 -5.78 -8.03
CA ARG A 27 -6.58 -6.62 -6.86
C ARG A 27 -5.25 -7.00 -6.23
N ALA A 28 -5.12 -6.83 -4.91
CA ALA A 28 -3.97 -7.34 -4.17
C ALA A 28 -3.81 -8.85 -4.35
N SER A 29 -2.57 -9.29 -4.54
CA SER A 29 -2.15 -10.68 -4.56
C SER A 29 -2.25 -11.32 -3.17
N PHE A 30 -2.22 -12.66 -3.12
CA PHE A 30 -2.21 -13.39 -1.85
C PHE A 30 -0.99 -13.02 -0.97
N ALA A 31 0.16 -12.79 -1.59
CA ALA A 31 1.38 -12.40 -0.88
C ALA A 31 1.23 -11.00 -0.25
N GLU A 32 0.68 -10.02 -0.98
CA GLU A 32 0.44 -8.66 -0.47
C GLU A 32 -0.56 -8.65 0.68
N LYS A 33 -1.63 -9.46 0.60
CA LYS A 33 -2.60 -9.61 1.69
C LYS A 33 -1.95 -10.18 2.95
N LYS A 34 -1.12 -11.21 2.79
CA LYS A 34 -0.37 -11.81 3.90
C LYS A 34 0.67 -10.83 4.48
N GLU A 35 1.32 -10.04 3.62
CA GLU A 35 2.25 -8.99 4.03
C GLU A 35 1.54 -7.95 4.91
N PHE A 36 0.37 -7.47 4.49
CA PHE A 36 -0.42 -6.51 5.25
C PHE A 36 -0.85 -7.04 6.63
N GLU A 37 -1.37 -8.27 6.69
CA GLU A 37 -1.70 -8.92 7.97
C GLU A 37 -0.48 -9.10 8.89
N GLN A 38 0.71 -9.30 8.32
CA GLN A 38 1.94 -9.39 9.10
C GLN A 38 2.39 -8.01 9.58
N LEU A 39 2.29 -6.99 8.73
CA LEU A 39 2.63 -5.62 9.08
C LEU A 39 1.77 -5.11 10.26
N GLU A 40 0.47 -5.43 10.29
CA GLU A 40 -0.39 -5.09 11.44
C GLU A 40 0.14 -5.66 12.76
N LYS A 41 0.56 -6.93 12.75
CA LYS A 41 1.11 -7.61 13.94
C LYS A 41 2.45 -7.04 14.34
N ASP A 42 3.33 -6.79 13.36
CA ASP A 42 4.65 -6.23 13.60
C ASP A 42 4.56 -4.82 14.17
N ILE A 43 3.71 -3.96 13.59
CA ILE A 43 3.50 -2.59 14.05
C ILE A 43 2.99 -2.60 15.49
N ALA A 44 1.96 -3.39 15.80
CA ALA A 44 1.43 -3.49 17.17
C ALA A 44 2.48 -4.00 18.18
N ALA A 45 3.35 -4.94 17.77
CA ALA A 45 4.44 -5.43 18.61
C ALA A 45 5.50 -4.34 18.85
N LEU A 46 5.86 -3.59 17.81
CA LEU A 46 6.84 -2.50 17.89
C LEU A 46 6.31 -1.31 18.71
N GLU A 47 5.03 -0.97 18.60
CA GLU A 47 4.39 0.06 19.44
C GLU A 47 4.45 -0.34 20.92
N LYS A 48 4.14 -1.60 21.23
CA LYS A 48 4.24 -2.12 22.59
C LYS A 48 5.68 -2.10 23.10
N GLU A 49 6.64 -2.47 22.27
CA GLU A 49 8.07 -2.40 22.62
C GLU A 49 8.49 -0.96 22.90
N LYS A 50 8.09 -0.01 22.05
CA LYS A 50 8.33 1.43 22.22
C LYS A 50 7.79 1.93 23.55
N GLU A 51 6.55 1.61 23.89
CA GLU A 51 5.94 1.98 25.17
C GLU A 51 6.74 1.44 26.37
N GLN A 52 7.17 0.18 26.29
CA GLN A 52 7.98 -0.44 27.33
C GLN A 52 9.34 0.24 27.48
N LEU A 53 10.03 0.55 26.37
CA LEU A 53 11.31 1.25 26.39
C LEU A 53 11.18 2.65 27.00
N VAL A 54 10.15 3.39 26.62
CA VAL A 54 9.87 4.72 27.19
C VAL A 54 9.57 4.64 28.68
N ALA A 55 8.75 3.67 29.11
CA ALA A 55 8.46 3.46 30.52
C ALA A 55 9.72 3.13 31.33
N ASN A 56 10.55 2.22 30.81
CA ASN A 56 11.80 1.81 31.46
C ASN A 56 12.81 2.97 31.56
N LEU A 57 12.93 3.79 30.51
CA LEU A 57 13.76 4.99 30.52
C LEU A 57 13.24 6.05 31.49
N ALA A 58 11.92 6.23 31.60
CA ALA A 58 11.31 7.20 32.50
C ALA A 58 11.47 6.80 33.98
N THR A 59 11.39 5.51 34.31
CA THR A 59 11.59 5.02 35.67
C THR A 59 13.07 4.89 36.04
N GLY A 60 13.96 4.82 35.04
CA GLY A 60 15.38 4.54 35.24
C GLY A 60 15.65 3.13 35.79
N GLN A 61 14.67 2.23 35.71
CA GLN A 61 14.77 0.87 36.24
C GLN A 61 15.41 -0.04 35.20
N GLY A 62 16.74 -0.06 35.13
CA GLY A 62 17.51 -0.93 34.26
C GLY A 62 18.95 -1.07 34.73
N SER A 63 19.65 -2.08 34.22
CA SER A 63 21.10 -2.16 34.37
C SER A 63 21.78 -1.00 33.63
N ARG A 64 23.04 -0.70 34.00
CA ARG A 64 23.84 0.33 33.30
C ARG A 64 23.88 0.09 31.79
N GLN A 65 23.98 -1.17 31.36
CA GLN A 65 24.05 -1.53 29.95
C GLN A 65 22.70 -1.27 29.26
N GLU A 66 21.60 -1.71 29.86
CA GLU A 66 20.25 -1.48 29.33
C GLU A 66 19.92 0.01 29.19
N LEU A 67 20.29 0.84 30.17
CA LEU A 67 20.08 2.29 30.11
C LEU A 67 20.88 2.97 28.98
N ILE A 68 21.99 2.37 28.54
CA ILE A 68 22.77 2.83 27.38
C ILE A 68 22.15 2.32 26.07
N ASP A 69 21.61 1.11 26.07
CA ASP A 69 21.11 0.45 24.85
C ASP A 69 19.68 0.87 24.48
N TRP A 70 18.81 1.12 25.47
CA TRP A 70 17.41 1.47 25.24
C TRP A 70 17.19 2.72 24.39
N PRO A 71 17.94 3.83 24.54
CA PRO A 71 17.78 4.98 23.65
C PRO A 71 18.07 4.63 22.19
N ALA A 72 19.09 3.81 21.93
CA ALA A 72 19.43 3.36 20.58
C ALA A 72 18.35 2.41 20.04
N ARG A 73 17.84 1.49 20.87
CA ARG A 73 16.74 0.60 20.49
C ARG A 73 15.46 1.37 20.19
N LEU A 74 15.12 2.37 21.00
CA LEU A 74 13.95 3.22 20.81
C LEU A 74 14.00 3.94 19.46
N GLN A 75 15.15 4.52 19.11
CA GLN A 75 15.36 5.13 17.79
C GLN A 75 15.24 4.13 16.63
N ALA A 76 15.68 2.88 16.83
CA ALA A 76 15.52 1.84 15.81
C ALA A 76 14.04 1.43 15.66
N VAL A 77 13.32 1.25 16.77
CA VAL A 77 11.89 0.93 16.77
C VAL A 77 11.08 2.04 16.09
N ASP A 78 11.40 3.31 16.34
CA ASP A 78 10.76 4.44 15.65
C ASP A 78 10.94 4.36 14.12
N LYS A 79 12.17 4.10 13.66
CA LYS A 79 12.44 3.95 12.22
C LYS A 79 11.74 2.74 11.61
N ASP A 80 11.69 1.63 12.34
CA ASP A 80 11.01 0.41 11.89
C ASP A 80 9.50 0.63 11.80
N LEU A 81 8.91 1.35 12.75
CA LEU A 81 7.51 1.76 12.73
C LEU A 81 7.19 2.66 11.54
N ASP A 82 8.01 3.68 11.29
CA ASP A 82 7.82 4.58 10.14
C ASP A 82 7.86 3.80 8.83
N ALA A 83 8.91 2.99 8.61
CA ALA A 83 9.07 2.22 7.37
C ALA A 83 7.95 1.19 7.16
N LYS A 84 7.53 0.48 8.22
CA LYS A 84 6.43 -0.48 8.14
C LYS A 84 5.08 0.23 7.96
N GLY A 85 4.89 1.39 8.57
CA GLY A 85 3.70 2.22 8.42
C GLY A 85 3.53 2.74 6.99
N GLU A 86 4.61 3.21 6.37
CA GLU A 86 4.61 3.61 4.95
C GLU A 86 4.19 2.44 4.05
N ARG A 87 4.80 1.25 4.25
CA ARG A 87 4.46 0.06 3.48
C ARG A 87 3.01 -0.42 3.71
N TRP A 88 2.53 -0.35 4.95
CA TRP A 88 1.16 -0.71 5.29
C TRP A 88 0.16 0.22 4.60
N LEU A 89 0.44 1.54 4.61
CA LEU A 89 -0.38 2.54 3.94
C LEU A 89 -0.39 2.34 2.43
N GLU A 90 0.77 2.08 1.81
CA GLU A 90 0.85 1.69 0.41
C GLU A 90 -0.04 0.48 0.08
N LEU A 91 0.01 -0.57 0.89
CA LEU A 91 -0.78 -1.79 0.66
C LEU A 91 -2.27 -1.58 0.91
N SER A 92 -2.64 -0.71 1.84
CA SER A 92 -4.05 -0.39 2.18
C SER A 92 -4.85 0.19 1.02
N GLU A 93 -4.19 0.81 0.04
CA GLU A 93 -4.83 1.35 -1.17
C GLU A 93 -5.32 0.25 -2.14
N TRP A 94 -4.82 -0.98 -2.02
CA TRP A 94 -5.07 -2.08 -2.98
C TRP A 94 -5.67 -3.35 -2.36
N ILE A 95 -5.66 -3.44 -1.03
CA ILE A 95 -6.22 -4.56 -0.25
C ILE A 95 -7.70 -4.34 0.01
#